data_AF-A0A366DT93-F1
#
_entry.id   AF-A0A366DT93-F1
#
_cell.length_a   1.000
_cell.length_b   1.000
_cell.length_c   1.000
_cell.angle_alpha   90.00
_cell.angle_beta   90.00
_cell.angle_gamma   90.00
#
_symmetry.space_group_name_H-M   'P 1'
#
loop_
_entity.id
_entity.type
_entity.pdbx_description
1 polymer ?
#
loop_
_entity_poly.entity_id
_entity_poly.type
_entity_poly.pdbx_seq_one_letter_code
_entity_poly.pdbx_strand_id
1 'polypeptide(L)'
;LKNGEIQLEGPEPDVDIGVEQILAAKDGYDYFTGKEISKIQSATIIFGVVFSGFSWRGSRRFSLSKMQVSKIKNNVKTTSNSVNGKINNKATVTKGTGKNPSAFADRAKLEGHFDKHGKEFDRLYKNADEYLEGAKEVINNGIKVKYEYKGEMRTGYVKFIGNNKNGKAKFEFVGTNNNGDITTYHTQSGKKIWKTINGENIPVINPAE
;
A
#
# COMPACT_ATOMS: atom_id res chain seq x y z
N LEU A 1 -49.28 24.28 18.82
CA LEU A 1 -48.74 22.97 18.41
C LEU A 1 -49.67 22.37 17.36
N LYS A 2 -49.40 22.63 16.07
CA LYS A 2 -50.14 22.04 14.95
C LYS A 2 -49.22 21.01 14.30
N ASN A 3 -49.69 19.76 14.30
CA ASN A 3 -49.33 18.71 13.36
C ASN A 3 -47.85 18.29 13.41
N GLY A 4 -47.50 17.49 14.42
CA GLY A 4 -46.19 16.87 14.59
C GLY A 4 -45.92 15.75 13.58
N GLU A 5 -45.75 16.09 12.31
CA GLU A 5 -44.98 15.27 11.39
C GLU A 5 -43.50 15.43 11.74
N ILE A 6 -42.98 14.45 12.46
CA ILE A 6 -41.54 14.21 12.54
C ILE A 6 -41.12 13.86 11.11
N GLN A 7 -40.54 14.81 10.39
CA GLN A 7 -39.82 14.48 9.17
C GLN A 7 -38.74 13.48 9.57
N LEU A 8 -38.92 12.21 9.21
CA LEU A 8 -37.83 11.25 9.20
C LEU A 8 -36.76 11.89 8.34
N GLU A 9 -35.67 12.33 8.97
CA GLU A 9 -34.48 12.83 8.30
C GLU A 9 -34.22 11.89 7.12
N GLY A 10 -34.23 12.45 5.90
CA GLY A 10 -34.00 11.66 4.69
C GLY A 10 -32.75 10.79 4.86
N PRO A 11 -32.63 9.67 4.12
CA PRO A 11 -31.51 8.75 4.30
C PRO A 11 -30.19 9.52 4.34
N GLU A 12 -29.42 9.34 5.42
CA GLU A 12 -28.14 10.04 5.60
C GLU A 12 -27.31 9.94 4.31
N PRO A 13 -26.68 11.04 3.86
CA PRO A 13 -25.96 11.03 2.59
C PRO A 13 -24.85 9.98 2.61
N ASP A 14 -24.72 9.24 1.50
CA ASP A 14 -23.67 8.23 1.36
C ASP A 14 -22.27 8.86 1.49
N VAL A 15 -21.32 8.08 2.02
CA VAL A 15 -19.94 8.51 2.25
C VAL A 15 -19.04 8.03 1.11
N ASP A 16 -18.33 8.96 0.46
CA ASP A 16 -17.27 8.62 -0.52
C ASP A 16 -15.99 8.25 0.22
N ILE A 17 -15.74 6.94 0.33
CA ILE A 17 -14.62 6.39 1.09
C ILE A 17 -13.26 6.85 0.56
N GLY A 18 -13.13 7.11 -0.75
CA GLY A 18 -11.88 7.61 -1.32
C GLY A 18 -11.59 9.04 -0.85
N VAL A 19 -12.61 9.91 -0.87
CA VAL A 19 -12.46 11.29 -0.38
C VAL A 19 -12.12 11.29 1.11
N GLU A 20 -12.79 10.46 1.90
CA GLU A 20 -12.53 10.35 3.33
C GLU A 20 -11.13 9.79 3.65
N GLN A 21 -10.64 8.81 2.89
CA GLN A 21 -9.25 8.33 3.02
C GLN A 21 -8.24 9.43 2.71
N ILE A 22 -8.50 10.25 1.68
CA ILE A 22 -7.65 11.39 1.35
C ILE A 22 -7.66 12.42 2.48
N LEU A 23 -8.84 12.74 3.02
CA LEU A 23 -8.98 13.71 4.11
C LEU A 23 -8.28 13.23 5.38
N ALA A 24 -8.56 12.00 5.82
CA ALA A 24 -7.90 11.40 6.98
C ALA A 24 -6.37 11.34 6.79
N ALA A 25 -5.90 10.95 5.60
CA ALA A 25 -4.48 10.93 5.30
C ALA A 25 -3.85 12.32 5.35
N LYS A 26 -4.52 13.36 4.84
CA LYS A 26 -4.07 14.76 4.96
C LYS A 26 -3.99 15.21 6.42
N ASP A 27 -4.90 14.74 7.26
CA ASP A 27 -4.91 15.01 8.70
C ASP A 27 -3.89 14.16 9.47
N GLY A 28 -3.23 13.21 8.81
CA GLY A 28 -2.15 12.41 9.39
C GLY A 28 -2.59 11.09 10.01
N TYR A 29 -3.78 10.58 9.66
CA TYR A 29 -4.30 9.31 10.20
C TYR A 29 -4.83 8.38 9.09
N ASP A 30 -4.76 7.08 9.34
CA ASP A 30 -5.43 6.10 8.48
C ASP A 30 -6.94 6.06 8.78
N TYR A 31 -7.76 6.22 7.73
CA TYR A 31 -9.22 6.37 7.88
C TYR A 31 -9.91 5.18 8.56
N PHE A 32 -9.42 3.95 8.35
CA PHE A 32 -10.06 2.75 8.84
C PHE A 32 -9.64 2.38 10.26
N THR A 33 -8.37 2.59 10.58
CA THR A 33 -7.77 2.23 11.86
C THR A 33 -7.77 3.38 12.85
N GLY A 34 -7.82 4.63 12.38
CA GLY A 34 -7.68 5.84 13.19
C GLY A 34 -6.27 6.03 13.77
N LYS A 35 -5.28 5.24 13.33
CA LYS A 35 -3.91 5.35 13.79
C LYS A 35 -3.19 6.48 13.06
N GLU A 36 -2.29 7.16 13.76
CA GLU A 36 -1.35 8.11 13.15
C GLU A 36 -0.53 7.40 12.07
N ILE A 37 -0.35 8.08 10.95
CA ILE A 37 0.45 7.62 9.83
C ILE A 37 1.55 8.62 9.52
N SER A 38 2.68 8.12 9.03
CA SER A 38 3.77 8.99 8.61
C SER A 38 3.37 9.84 7.40
N LYS A 39 4.10 10.94 7.13
CA LYS A 39 3.89 11.77 5.93
C LYS A 39 3.97 10.95 4.64
N ILE A 40 4.80 9.90 4.62
CA ILE A 40 4.99 9.03 3.46
C ILE A 40 3.79 8.09 3.30
N GLN A 41 3.31 7.50 4.39
CA GLN A 41 2.10 6.68 4.38
C GLN A 41 0.88 7.51 3.95
N SER A 42 0.75 8.73 4.49
CA SER A 42 -0.26 9.70 4.08
C SER A 42 -0.20 9.97 2.58
N ALA A 43 0.97 10.33 2.08
CA ALA A 43 1.14 10.67 0.68
C ALA A 43 0.97 9.44 -0.24
N THR A 44 1.30 8.24 0.23
CA THR A 44 1.08 6.96 -0.48
C THR A 44 -0.41 6.59 -0.53
N ILE A 45 -1.17 6.82 0.54
CA ILE A 45 -2.64 6.65 0.54
C ILE A 45 -3.27 7.64 -0.44
N ILE A 46 -2.90 8.92 -0.35
CA ILE A 46 -3.41 9.96 -1.26
C ILE A 46 -3.06 9.60 -2.71
N PHE A 47 -1.82 9.18 -2.99
CA PHE A 47 -1.39 8.74 -4.31
C PHE A 47 -2.23 7.57 -4.81
N GLY A 48 -2.39 6.52 -4.00
CA GLY A 48 -3.17 5.35 -4.34
C GLY A 48 -4.63 5.68 -4.67
N VAL A 49 -5.27 6.54 -3.87
CA VAL A 49 -6.66 6.95 -4.08
C VAL A 49 -6.80 7.89 -5.29
N VAL A 50 -5.90 8.85 -5.50
CA VAL A 50 -5.97 9.77 -6.65
C VAL A 50 -5.71 9.02 -7.97
N PHE A 51 -4.74 8.12 -8.01
CA PHE A 51 -4.45 7.32 -9.20
C PHE A 51 -5.52 6.27 -9.49
N SER A 52 -6.09 5.62 -8.47
CA SER A 52 -7.27 4.77 -8.67
C SER A 52 -8.51 5.59 -9.06
N GLY A 53 -8.71 6.78 -8.50
CA GLY A 53 -9.84 7.66 -8.78
C GLY A 53 -9.84 8.28 -10.18
N PHE A 54 -8.67 8.50 -10.79
CA PHE A 54 -8.60 8.98 -12.18
C PHE A 54 -9.04 7.93 -13.21
N SER A 55 -9.08 6.64 -12.83
CA SER A 55 -9.69 5.56 -13.64
C SER A 55 -11.22 5.43 -13.50
N TRP A 56 -11.88 6.29 -12.72
CA TRP A 56 -13.33 6.27 -12.47
C TRP A 56 -14.13 7.37 -13.18
N ARG A 57 -13.64 7.94 -14.28
CA ARG A 57 -14.45 8.88 -15.08
C ARG A 57 -15.61 8.23 -15.86
N GLY A 58 -15.94 6.96 -15.56
CA GLY A 58 -17.07 6.22 -16.13
C GLY A 58 -17.56 5.01 -15.31
N SER A 59 -17.12 4.84 -14.06
CA SER A 59 -17.58 3.76 -13.17
C SER A 59 -17.93 4.36 -11.80
N ARG A 60 -19.08 3.98 -11.25
CA ARG A 60 -19.70 4.55 -10.04
C ARG A 60 -18.69 4.75 -8.90
N ARG A 61 -18.67 5.96 -8.30
CA ARG A 61 -17.99 6.23 -7.02
C ARG A 61 -18.49 5.19 -6.02
N PHE A 62 -17.59 4.45 -5.37
CA PHE A 62 -17.99 3.49 -4.34
C PHE A 62 -18.38 4.27 -3.09
N SER A 63 -19.67 4.58 -2.99
CA SER A 63 -20.28 5.16 -1.80
C SER A 63 -20.73 4.03 -0.88
N LEU A 64 -20.48 4.17 0.42
CA LEU A 64 -21.00 3.28 1.45
C LEU A 64 -21.88 4.08 2.39
N SER A 65 -22.95 3.46 2.89
CA SER A 65 -23.73 4.05 3.97
C SER A 65 -22.89 4.14 5.25
N LYS A 66 -23.16 5.12 6.12
CA LYS A 66 -22.44 5.26 7.40
C LYS A 66 -22.49 3.99 8.25
N MET A 67 -23.58 3.21 8.18
CA MET A 67 -23.71 1.93 8.86
C MET A 67 -22.70 0.89 8.34
N GLN A 68 -22.49 0.79 7.02
CA GLN A 68 -21.49 -0.10 6.44
C GLN A 68 -20.06 0.32 6.85
N VAL A 69 -19.78 1.62 6.85
CA VAL A 69 -18.50 2.18 7.31
C VAL A 69 -18.25 1.85 8.79
N SER A 70 -19.26 2.05 9.65
CA SER A 70 -19.18 1.75 11.08
C SER A 70 -18.88 0.27 11.33
N LYS A 71 -19.53 -0.64 10.59
CA LYS A 71 -19.22 -2.08 10.65
C LYS A 71 -17.78 -2.39 10.27
N ILE A 72 -17.22 -1.75 9.24
CA ILE A 72 -15.82 -1.95 8.82
C ILE A 72 -14.87 -1.46 9.91
N LYS A 73 -15.05 -0.23 10.41
CA LYS A 73 -14.22 0.35 11.48
C LYS A 73 -14.25 -0.48 12.75
N ASN A 74 -15.43 -0.98 13.14
CA ASN A 74 -15.59 -1.83 14.32
C ASN A 74 -14.89 -3.19 14.16
N ASN A 75 -14.98 -3.83 12.98
CA ASN A 75 -14.26 -5.08 12.73
C ASN A 75 -12.74 -4.88 12.81
N VAL A 76 -12.21 -3.81 12.21
CA VAL A 76 -10.78 -3.46 12.28
C VAL A 76 -10.31 -3.22 13.72
N LYS A 77 -11.12 -2.53 14.53
CA LYS A 77 -10.84 -2.27 15.95
C LYS A 77 -10.86 -3.55 16.79
N THR A 78 -11.82 -4.44 16.55
CA THR A 78 -11.91 -5.74 17.23
C THR A 78 -10.73 -6.65 16.89
N THR A 79 -10.33 -6.72 15.62
CA THR A 79 -9.13 -7.48 15.22
C THR A 79 -7.86 -6.89 15.84
N SER A 80 -7.75 -5.56 15.93
CA SER A 80 -6.61 -4.90 16.57
C SER A 80 -6.56 -5.14 18.08
N ASN A 81 -7.72 -5.17 18.77
CA ASN A 81 -7.80 -5.44 20.21
C ASN A 81 -7.63 -6.93 20.55
N SER A 82 -8.02 -7.84 19.66
CA SER A 82 -7.84 -9.28 19.86
C SER A 82 -6.36 -9.72 19.82
N VAL A 83 -5.47 -8.90 19.25
CA VAL A 83 -4.02 -9.14 19.23
C VAL A 83 -3.34 -8.68 20.54
N ASN A 84 -4.05 -8.01 21.45
CA ASN A 84 -3.50 -7.52 22.73
C ASN A 84 -3.65 -8.53 23.90
N GLY A 85 -4.01 -9.78 23.60
CA GLY A 85 -4.06 -10.88 24.58
C GLY A 85 -2.67 -11.50 24.80
N LYS A 86 -2.00 -11.10 25.89
CA LYS A 86 -0.86 -11.77 26.55
C LYS A 86 0.00 -12.68 25.66
N ILE A 87 1.04 -12.11 25.07
CA ILE A 87 2.20 -12.87 24.58
C ILE A 87 2.97 -13.36 25.80
N ASN A 88 2.62 -14.54 26.31
CA ASN A 88 3.44 -15.24 27.29
C ASN A 88 4.67 -15.78 26.54
N ASN A 89 5.81 -15.13 26.78
CA ASN A 89 7.12 -15.50 26.23
C ASN A 89 7.57 -16.89 26.73
N LYS A 90 7.04 -17.98 26.15
CA LYS A 90 7.68 -19.30 26.14
C LYS A 90 7.02 -20.25 25.14
N ALA A 91 7.22 -19.97 23.85
CA ALA A 91 7.13 -21.00 22.82
C ALA A 91 8.36 -20.82 21.93
N THR A 92 9.21 -21.83 21.96
CA THR A 92 10.38 -21.98 21.09
C THR A 92 9.90 -22.05 19.64
N VAL A 93 9.79 -20.90 19.00
CA VAL A 93 9.68 -20.77 17.55
C VAL A 93 11.10 -20.82 17.02
N THR A 94 11.41 -21.91 16.34
CA THR A 94 12.66 -22.13 15.63
C THR A 94 12.90 -20.95 14.69
N LYS A 95 13.93 -20.18 14.99
CA LYS A 95 14.32 -18.92 14.37
C LYS A 95 14.75 -19.16 12.91
N GLY A 96 13.81 -19.00 11.98
CA GLY A 96 14.15 -18.70 10.59
C GLY A 96 14.67 -17.25 10.52
N THR A 97 15.99 -17.08 10.45
CA THR A 97 16.66 -15.78 10.36
C THR A 97 16.38 -15.12 9.00
N GLY A 98 15.23 -14.46 8.84
CA GLY A 98 14.97 -13.57 7.73
C GLY A 98 15.03 -12.11 8.20
N LYS A 99 16.19 -11.45 8.08
CA LYS A 99 16.23 -9.99 8.22
C LYS A 99 15.33 -9.40 7.15
N ASN A 100 14.31 -8.62 7.52
CA ASN A 100 13.60 -7.80 6.54
C ASN A 100 14.62 -6.83 5.91
N PRO A 101 14.65 -6.73 4.58
CA PRO A 101 15.47 -5.74 3.89
C PRO A 101 15.22 -4.34 4.45
N SER A 102 16.24 -3.73 5.05
CA SER A 102 16.09 -2.41 5.68
C SER A 102 16.90 -1.32 5.00
N ALA A 103 17.76 -1.67 4.03
CA ALA A 103 18.67 -0.72 3.39
C ALA A 103 19.01 -1.12 1.96
N PHE A 104 19.42 -0.15 1.15
CA PHE A 104 20.20 -0.43 -0.06
C PHE A 104 21.60 -0.91 0.32
N ALA A 105 22.25 -1.61 -0.61
CA ALA A 105 23.60 -2.13 -0.38
C ALA A 105 24.64 -1.05 0.00
N ASP A 106 24.46 0.19 -0.47
CA ASP A 106 25.23 1.36 -0.01
C ASP A 106 24.50 2.68 -0.33
N ARG A 107 24.97 3.81 0.23
CA ARG A 107 24.37 5.13 0.08
C ARG A 107 24.41 5.65 -1.36
N ALA A 108 25.53 5.44 -2.06
CA ALA A 108 25.70 5.91 -3.43
C ALA A 108 24.72 5.21 -4.38
N LYS A 109 24.44 3.91 -4.17
CA LYS A 109 23.41 3.16 -4.88
C LYS A 109 22.01 3.69 -4.59
N LEU A 110 21.70 4.03 -3.34
CA LEU A 110 20.41 4.62 -2.99
C LEU A 110 20.21 5.96 -3.71
N GLU A 111 21.18 6.87 -3.63
CA GLU A 111 21.11 8.19 -4.25
C GLU A 111 21.02 8.09 -5.78
N GLY A 112 21.88 7.28 -6.40
CA GLY A 112 21.85 7.06 -7.84
C GLY A 112 20.58 6.35 -8.32
N HIS A 113 19.92 5.55 -7.47
CA HIS A 113 18.62 4.94 -7.78
C HIS A 113 17.49 5.96 -7.66
N PHE A 114 17.50 6.77 -6.60
CA PHE A 114 16.55 7.87 -6.39
C PHE A 114 16.59 8.89 -7.54
N ASP A 115 17.77 9.28 -8.00
CA ASP A 115 17.89 10.23 -9.12
C ASP A 115 17.27 9.72 -10.43
N LYS A 116 17.34 8.39 -10.64
CA LYS A 116 16.81 7.74 -11.83
C LYS A 116 15.31 7.48 -11.73
N HIS A 117 14.83 7.00 -10.58
CA HIS A 117 13.50 6.42 -10.43
C HIS A 117 12.58 7.19 -9.47
N GLY A 118 13.10 8.07 -8.61
CA GLY A 118 12.31 8.83 -7.63
C GLY A 118 11.23 9.70 -8.27
N LYS A 119 11.46 10.18 -9.51
CA LYS A 119 10.48 10.96 -10.28
C LYS A 119 9.29 10.14 -10.78
N GLU A 120 9.39 8.81 -10.84
CA GLU A 120 8.30 7.91 -11.27
C GLU A 120 7.13 7.87 -10.29
N PHE A 121 7.39 8.31 -9.05
CA PHE A 121 6.43 8.49 -7.98
C PHE A 121 5.86 9.91 -7.98
N ASP A 122 5.84 10.59 -9.13
CA ASP A 122 5.30 11.95 -9.29
C ASP A 122 5.86 12.96 -8.26
N ARG A 123 7.16 12.84 -7.97
CA ARG A 123 7.90 13.67 -6.99
C ARG A 123 7.40 13.55 -5.54
N LEU A 124 6.80 12.42 -5.20
CA LEU A 124 6.39 12.06 -3.85
C LEU A 124 7.53 12.21 -2.83
N TYR A 125 8.74 11.81 -3.23
CA TYR A 125 9.92 11.81 -2.37
C TYR A 125 10.82 13.00 -2.68
N LYS A 126 11.20 13.74 -1.63
CA LYS A 126 12.07 14.92 -1.75
C LYS A 126 13.55 14.56 -1.79
N ASN A 127 13.91 13.42 -1.22
CA ASN A 127 15.28 12.95 -1.07
C ASN A 127 15.35 11.42 -1.03
N ALA A 128 16.58 10.92 -1.09
CA ALA A 128 16.91 9.50 -1.01
C ALA A 128 16.42 8.79 0.27
N ASP A 129 16.37 9.49 1.41
CA ASP A 129 15.93 8.90 2.67
C ASP A 129 14.42 8.66 2.69
N GLU A 130 13.63 9.64 2.25
CA GLU A 130 12.17 9.47 2.09
C GLU A 130 11.85 8.37 1.07
N TYR A 131 12.64 8.28 0.01
CA TYR A 131 12.53 7.23 -1.00
C TYR A 131 12.79 5.82 -0.44
N LEU A 132 13.81 5.69 0.41
CA LEU A 132 14.10 4.44 1.12
C LEU A 132 12.94 4.04 2.06
N GLU A 133 12.36 5.00 2.77
CA GLU A 133 11.18 4.74 3.61
C GLU A 133 9.98 4.25 2.80
N GLY A 134 9.76 4.78 1.58
CA GLY A 134 8.78 4.24 0.64
C GLY A 134 9.05 2.77 0.29
N ALA A 135 10.30 2.42 -0.02
CA ALA A 135 10.68 1.04 -0.28
C ALA A 135 10.43 0.12 0.92
N LYS A 136 10.78 0.57 2.14
CA LYS A 136 10.50 -0.18 3.38
C LYS A 136 9.01 -0.37 3.61
N GLU A 137 8.18 0.61 3.28
CA GLU A 137 6.73 0.48 3.37
C GLU A 137 6.20 -0.64 2.47
N VAL A 138 6.71 -0.75 1.24
CA VAL A 138 6.35 -1.84 0.31
C VAL A 138 6.86 -3.19 0.82
N ILE A 139 8.03 -3.24 1.45
CA ILE A 139 8.53 -4.48 2.07
C ILE A 139 7.63 -4.94 3.22
N ASN A 140 7.14 -3.99 4.04
CA ASN A 140 6.33 -4.29 5.21
C ASN A 140 4.88 -4.63 4.87
N ASN A 141 4.31 -3.99 3.85
CA ASN A 141 2.87 -4.06 3.54
C ASN A 141 2.55 -4.71 2.18
N GLY A 142 3.57 -4.96 1.35
CA GLY A 142 3.42 -5.55 0.02
C GLY A 142 3.39 -7.07 0.04
N ILE A 143 3.01 -7.66 -1.09
CA ILE A 143 3.04 -9.11 -1.29
C ILE A 143 4.46 -9.52 -1.62
N LYS A 144 5.06 -10.31 -0.72
CA LYS A 144 6.37 -10.94 -0.94
C LYS A 144 6.26 -11.94 -2.10
N VAL A 145 7.21 -11.91 -3.03
CA VAL A 145 7.27 -12.78 -4.20
C VAL A 145 8.69 -13.29 -4.42
N LYS A 146 8.81 -14.43 -5.12
CA LYS A 146 10.07 -14.91 -5.68
C LYS A 146 10.02 -14.75 -7.20
N TYR A 147 11.11 -14.30 -7.80
CA TYR A 147 11.18 -14.11 -9.25
C TYR A 147 12.59 -14.40 -9.77
N GLU A 148 12.68 -14.85 -11.01
CA GLU A 148 13.96 -15.08 -11.67
C GLU A 148 14.53 -13.76 -12.20
N TYR A 149 15.79 -13.49 -11.89
CA TYR A 149 16.53 -12.36 -12.43
C TYR A 149 17.92 -12.82 -12.84
N LYS A 150 18.18 -12.80 -14.16
CA LYS A 150 19.47 -13.22 -14.75
C LYS A 150 19.90 -14.64 -14.30
N GLY A 151 18.96 -15.58 -14.25
CA GLY A 151 19.22 -16.97 -13.85
C GLY A 151 19.27 -17.21 -12.34
N GLU A 152 19.05 -16.19 -11.52
CA GLU A 152 19.01 -16.32 -10.06
C GLU A 152 17.62 -16.03 -9.49
N MET A 153 17.20 -16.81 -8.50
CA MET A 153 15.97 -16.56 -7.76
C MET A 153 16.16 -15.42 -6.76
N ARG A 154 15.48 -14.30 -6.98
CA ARG A 154 15.49 -13.11 -6.13
C ARG A 154 14.18 -12.99 -5.35
N THR A 155 14.23 -12.21 -4.27
CA THR A 155 13.04 -11.85 -3.49
C THR A 155 12.57 -10.46 -3.93
N GLY A 156 11.27 -10.30 -4.08
CA GLY A 156 10.65 -9.01 -4.36
C GLY A 156 9.40 -8.77 -3.51
N TYR A 157 8.91 -7.54 -3.53
CA TYR A 157 7.70 -7.12 -2.84
C TYR A 157 6.88 -6.26 -3.80
N VAL A 158 5.60 -6.59 -3.94
CA VAL A 158 4.68 -5.96 -4.89
C VAL A 158 3.54 -5.30 -4.13
N LYS A 159 3.29 -4.02 -4.40
CA LYS A 159 2.13 -3.28 -3.87
C LYS A 159 1.33 -2.67 -5.01
N PHE A 160 0.04 -2.98 -5.09
CA PHE A 160 -0.85 -2.34 -6.05
C PHE A 160 -1.13 -0.89 -5.62
N ILE A 161 -0.99 0.07 -6.54
CA ILE A 161 -1.16 1.50 -6.26
C ILE A 161 -2.24 2.17 -7.12
N GLY A 162 -3.02 1.39 -7.85
CA GLY A 162 -4.12 1.88 -8.69
C GLY A 162 -3.86 1.68 -10.18
N ASN A 163 -4.59 2.42 -11.01
CA ASN A 163 -4.46 2.35 -12.47
C ASN A 163 -3.89 3.67 -13.01
N ASN A 164 -3.24 3.62 -14.17
CA ASN A 164 -2.87 4.82 -14.89
C ASN A 164 -4.07 5.43 -15.63
N LYS A 165 -3.87 6.59 -16.28
CA LYS A 165 -4.88 7.28 -17.10
C LYS A 165 -5.55 6.45 -18.21
N ASN A 166 -4.95 5.31 -18.57
CA ASN A 166 -5.46 4.39 -19.57
C ASN A 166 -6.12 3.14 -18.94
N GLY A 167 -6.41 3.16 -17.64
CA GLY A 167 -7.02 2.03 -16.92
C GLY A 167 -6.10 0.84 -16.68
N LYS A 168 -4.78 0.97 -16.94
CA LYS A 168 -3.84 -0.15 -16.73
C LYS A 168 -3.30 -0.12 -15.31
N ALA A 169 -3.29 -1.28 -14.65
CA ALA A 169 -2.74 -1.45 -13.31
C ALA A 169 -1.31 -0.91 -13.19
N LYS A 170 -1.02 -0.26 -12.07
CA LYS A 170 0.27 0.29 -11.67
C LYS A 170 0.61 -0.27 -10.29
N PHE A 171 1.88 -0.64 -10.13
CA PHE A 171 2.40 -1.30 -8.93
C PHE A 171 3.67 -0.59 -8.49
N GLU A 172 3.91 -0.58 -7.19
CA GLU A 172 5.24 -0.39 -6.63
C GLU A 172 5.92 -1.74 -6.51
N PHE A 173 7.20 -1.77 -6.86
CA PHE A 173 8.01 -2.97 -6.81
C PHE A 173 9.34 -2.70 -6.13
N VAL A 174 9.65 -3.51 -5.12
CA VAL A 174 10.96 -3.56 -4.47
C VAL A 174 11.59 -4.91 -4.76
N GLY A 175 12.86 -4.92 -5.18
CA GLY A 175 13.63 -6.14 -5.41
C GLY A 175 14.89 -6.18 -4.55
N THR A 176 15.23 -7.34 -4.01
CA THR A 176 16.39 -7.52 -3.13
C THR A 176 17.40 -8.53 -3.65
N ASN A 177 18.62 -8.44 -3.14
CA ASN A 177 19.64 -9.47 -3.35
C ASN A 177 19.49 -10.61 -2.32
N ASN A 178 20.35 -11.62 -2.42
CA ASN A 178 20.33 -12.79 -1.54
C ASN A 178 20.73 -12.46 -0.09
N ASN A 179 21.38 -11.31 0.15
CA ASN A 179 21.70 -10.81 1.48
C ASN A 179 20.52 -10.06 2.12
N GLY A 180 19.45 -9.82 1.34
CA GLY A 180 18.33 -9.01 1.77
C GLY A 180 18.56 -7.51 1.61
N ASP A 181 19.56 -7.04 0.86
CA ASP A 181 19.69 -5.61 0.56
C ASP A 181 18.75 -5.22 -0.58
N ILE A 182 18.15 -4.04 -0.47
CA ILE A 182 17.36 -3.43 -1.53
C ILE A 182 18.29 -3.12 -2.71
N THR A 183 17.89 -3.59 -3.89
CA THR A 183 18.62 -3.36 -5.15
C THR A 183 17.82 -2.52 -6.14
N THR A 184 16.50 -2.49 -5.99
CA THR A 184 15.62 -1.66 -6.80
C THR A 184 14.35 -1.32 -6.05
N TYR A 185 13.83 -0.12 -6.31
CA TYR A 185 12.50 0.33 -5.91
C TYR A 185 11.94 1.19 -7.04
N HIS A 186 10.80 0.89 -7.63
CA HIS A 186 10.27 1.72 -8.72
C HIS A 186 8.80 1.43 -8.98
N THR A 187 8.18 2.19 -9.88
CA THR A 187 6.81 1.89 -10.31
C THR A 187 6.81 1.05 -11.59
N GLN A 188 5.93 0.07 -11.67
CA GLN A 188 5.75 -0.77 -12.86
C GLN A 188 4.29 -0.81 -13.30
N SER A 189 4.08 -0.88 -14.62
CA SER A 189 2.76 -1.23 -15.16
C SER A 189 2.48 -2.73 -14.98
N GLY A 190 1.19 -3.11 -14.98
CA GLY A 190 0.74 -4.51 -14.93
C GLY A 190 1.51 -5.43 -15.87
N LYS A 191 1.55 -5.09 -17.17
CA LYS A 191 2.29 -5.89 -18.17
C LYS A 191 3.75 -6.11 -17.81
N LYS A 192 4.41 -5.12 -17.21
CA LYS A 192 5.82 -5.21 -16.84
C LYS A 192 6.02 -6.02 -15.56
N ILE A 193 5.16 -5.83 -14.56
CA ILE A 193 5.27 -6.57 -13.30
C ILE A 193 4.97 -8.05 -13.50
N TRP A 194 3.97 -8.40 -14.32
CA TRP A 194 3.66 -9.79 -14.66
C TRP A 194 4.84 -10.48 -15.29
N LYS A 195 5.45 -9.87 -16.32
CA LYS A 195 6.67 -10.42 -16.92
C LYS A 195 7.83 -10.51 -15.92
N THR A 196 7.95 -9.55 -15.00
CA THR A 196 9.03 -9.53 -14.01
C THR A 196 8.89 -10.69 -13.02
N ILE A 197 7.70 -10.95 -12.50
CA ILE A 197 7.50 -11.92 -11.43
C ILE A 197 7.19 -13.33 -11.93
N ASN A 198 6.60 -13.46 -13.13
CA ASN A 198 6.18 -14.74 -13.69
C ASN A 198 7.01 -15.18 -14.90
N GLY A 199 7.93 -14.34 -15.42
CA GLY A 199 8.59 -14.55 -16.72
C GLY A 199 7.67 -14.31 -17.93
N GLU A 200 6.35 -14.42 -17.74
CA GLU A 200 5.31 -14.26 -18.74
C GLU A 200 4.28 -13.18 -18.34
N ASN A 201 3.48 -12.71 -19.30
CA ASN A 201 2.47 -11.68 -19.05
C ASN A 201 1.15 -12.26 -18.51
N ILE A 202 1.23 -13.00 -17.40
CA ILE A 202 0.09 -13.60 -16.71
C ILE A 202 -0.28 -12.73 -15.49
N PRO A 203 -1.54 -12.27 -15.34
CA PRO A 203 -1.96 -11.35 -14.27
C PRO A 203 -2.19 -12.06 -12.93
N VAL A 204 -1.19 -12.81 -12.48
CA VAL A 204 -1.21 -13.58 -11.22
C VAL A 204 -0.01 -13.16 -10.38
N ILE A 205 -0.23 -12.97 -9.08
CA ILE A 205 0.83 -12.80 -8.09
C ILE A 205 0.86 -14.08 -7.26
N ASN A 206 1.99 -14.78 -7.25
CA ASN A 206 2.22 -15.95 -6.40
C ASN A 206 2.94 -15.49 -5.13
N PRO A 207 2.27 -15.42 -3.98
CA PRO A 207 2.91 -15.02 -2.73
C PRO A 207 3.98 -16.03 -2.34
N ALA A 208 5.12 -15.54 -1.87
CA ALA A 208 6.18 -16.34 -1.30
C ALA A 208 6.10 -16.36 0.23
N GLU A 209 6.43 -17.51 0.82
CA GLU A 209 6.63 -17.70 2.27
C GLU A 209 7.74 -16.78 2.81
#